data_AF-A0A1M3FVM1-F1
#
_entry.id   AF-A0A1M3FVM1-F1
#
_cell.length_a   1.000
_cell.length_b   1.000
_cell.length_c   1.000
_cell.angle_alpha   90.00
_cell.angle_beta   90.00
_cell.angle_gamma   90.00
#
_symmetry.space_group_name_H-M   'P 1'
#
loop_
_entity.id
_entity.type
_entity.pdbx_description
1 polymer ?
#
loop_
_entity_poly.entity_id
_entity_poly.type
_entity_poly.pdbx_seq_one_letter_code
_entity_poly.pdbx_strand_id
1 'polypeptide(L)'
;MNTETSTYEQDQFTLEEKIKYGILGLMVIGGSFFIGRAIIRKARATSEEKKTYEEGNAATYAKQIKMAFENDMWWGWGTDEEALRRAIRAIPSKDEFRKVINSYQKLYARSLMADMQSDLTTSEYNEMLAIIATKPEKGTMPVQVQLSPHQYQSWAKRLRSAFEVSTWGFLPYGTDEDAIKAVFMEMPTQAAFFETAKAYNQLYGDDLLSDLKGELEYWEWGQMISIIENKPKA
;
A
#
# COMPACT_ATOMS: atom_id res chain seq x y z
N MET A 1 -38.00 63.21 -33.63
CA MET A 1 -37.33 63.39 -32.33
C MET A 1 -38.10 62.52 -31.34
N ASN A 2 -37.83 61.22 -31.41
CA ASN A 2 -36.98 60.42 -30.50
C ASN A 2 -37.82 59.82 -29.37
N THR A 3 -38.19 58.56 -29.61
CA THR A 3 -38.58 57.51 -28.67
C THR A 3 -37.43 57.16 -27.73
N GLU A 4 -37.71 56.98 -26.44
CA GLU A 4 -36.82 56.26 -25.52
C GLU A 4 -37.51 54.97 -25.05
N THR A 5 -36.92 53.84 -25.46
CA THR A 5 -37.13 52.50 -24.93
C THR A 5 -36.12 52.26 -23.81
N SER A 6 -36.59 51.82 -22.65
CA SER A 6 -35.75 51.39 -21.52
C SER A 6 -35.08 50.04 -21.82
N THR A 7 -33.78 49.94 -21.53
CA THR A 7 -33.02 48.68 -21.52
C THR A 7 -32.29 48.49 -20.19
N TYR A 8 -32.62 47.38 -19.54
CA TYR A 8 -31.93 46.55 -18.54
C TYR A 8 -30.75 47.10 -17.70
N GLU A 9 -30.90 47.04 -16.37
CA GLU A 9 -29.78 47.01 -15.41
C GLU A 9 -29.43 45.55 -15.04
N GLN A 10 -28.17 45.17 -15.25
CA GLN A 10 -27.54 44.05 -14.55
C GLN A 10 -26.86 44.59 -13.29
N ASP A 11 -27.28 44.06 -12.14
CA ASP A 11 -26.74 44.41 -10.83
C ASP A 11 -25.28 43.94 -10.70
N GLN A 12 -24.35 44.89 -10.73
CA GLN A 12 -22.91 44.70 -10.59
C GLN A 12 -22.48 45.22 -9.22
N PHE A 13 -22.17 44.31 -8.30
CA PHE A 13 -21.68 44.66 -6.96
C PHE A 13 -20.51 45.64 -7.00
N THR A 14 -20.58 46.64 -6.12
CA THR A 14 -19.63 47.75 -6.06
C THR A 14 -18.27 47.31 -5.52
N LEU A 15 -17.22 48.07 -5.87
CA LEU A 15 -15.85 47.80 -5.44
C LEU A 15 -15.73 47.84 -3.89
N GLU A 16 -16.51 48.69 -3.25
CA GLU A 16 -16.54 48.82 -1.78
C GLU A 16 -17.09 47.55 -1.10
N GLU A 17 -18.10 46.91 -1.69
CA GLU A 17 -18.65 45.64 -1.19
C GLU A 17 -17.69 44.47 -1.41
N LYS A 18 -17.00 44.44 -2.56
CA LYS A 18 -15.95 43.44 -2.84
C LYS A 18 -14.75 43.57 -1.88
N ILE A 19 -14.45 44.78 -1.41
CA ILE A 19 -13.40 45.08 -0.42
C ILE A 19 -13.86 44.70 0.99
N LYS A 20 -15.10 45.03 1.38
CA LYS A 20 -15.67 44.68 2.69
C LYS A 20 -15.73 43.17 2.95
N TYR A 21 -16.02 42.38 1.91
CA TYR A 21 -16.07 40.91 2.00
C TYR A 21 -14.78 40.20 1.55
N GLY A 22 -13.86 40.91 0.87
CA GLY A 22 -12.55 40.38 0.46
C GLY A 22 -11.44 40.50 1.52
N ILE A 23 -11.60 41.39 2.53
CA ILE A 23 -10.58 41.77 3.53
C ILE A 23 -10.81 41.15 4.92
N LEU A 24 -11.75 40.23 5.09
CA LEU A 24 -11.82 39.39 6.30
C LEU A 24 -10.79 38.23 6.29
N GLY A 25 -9.65 38.45 5.63
CA GLY A 25 -8.36 37.96 6.09
C GLY A 25 -7.47 39.16 6.37
N LEU A 26 -6.85 39.23 7.57
CA LEU A 26 -5.49 39.77 7.85
C LEU A 26 -5.19 40.30 9.28
N MET A 27 -5.79 39.80 10.37
CA MET A 27 -5.21 39.98 11.73
C MET A 27 -5.50 38.71 12.55
N VAL A 28 -4.57 37.79 12.83
CA VAL A 28 -3.50 37.90 13.83
C VAL A 28 -2.20 37.27 13.32
N ILE A 29 -1.10 38.02 13.45
CA ILE A 29 0.27 37.76 13.02
C ILE A 29 0.76 36.42 13.60
N GLY A 30 1.22 35.52 12.73
CA GLY A 30 1.65 34.16 13.07
C GLY A 30 0.54 33.12 12.97
N GLY A 31 -0.44 33.14 13.88
CA GLY A 31 -1.44 32.06 14.02
C GLY A 31 -2.41 31.87 12.84
N SER A 32 -2.85 32.97 12.22
CA SER A 32 -3.87 32.92 11.15
C SER A 32 -3.38 32.27 9.84
N PHE A 33 -2.10 32.43 9.48
CA PHE A 33 -1.50 31.75 8.33
C PHE A 33 -1.47 30.23 8.52
N PHE A 34 -1.12 29.77 9.73
CA PHE A 34 -1.15 28.34 10.06
C PHE A 34 -2.58 27.78 10.07
N ILE A 35 -3.56 28.55 10.56
CA ILE A 35 -4.99 28.18 10.54
C ILE A 35 -5.50 28.07 9.10
N GLY A 36 -5.24 29.06 8.24
CA GLY A 36 -5.63 29.01 6.82
C GLY A 36 -5.00 27.83 6.07
N ARG A 37 -3.69 27.58 6.28
CA ARG A 37 -3.00 26.41 5.73
C ARG A 37 -3.53 25.09 6.28
N ALA A 38 -3.95 25.03 7.54
CA ALA A 38 -4.56 23.84 8.14
C ALA A 38 -5.96 23.55 7.57
N ILE A 39 -6.78 24.58 7.37
CA ILE A 39 -8.13 24.45 6.78
C ILE A 39 -8.04 23.96 5.32
N ILE A 40 -7.15 24.56 4.51
CA ILE A 40 -6.93 24.12 3.12
C ILE A 40 -6.40 22.69 3.06
N ARG A 41 -5.48 22.32 3.96
CA ARG A 41 -4.98 20.94 4.07
C ARG A 41 -6.10 19.97 4.44
N LYS A 42 -6.92 20.30 5.45
CA LYS A 42 -8.04 19.45 5.89
C LYS A 42 -9.06 19.29 4.77
N ALA A 43 -9.42 20.37 4.06
CA ALA A 43 -10.33 20.31 2.91
C ALA A 43 -9.77 19.44 1.76
N ARG A 44 -8.47 19.56 1.45
CA ARG A 44 -7.80 18.72 0.45
C ARG A 44 -7.74 17.25 0.88
N ALA A 45 -7.41 16.98 2.13
CA ALA A 45 -7.39 15.63 2.69
C ALA A 45 -8.78 15.00 2.65
N THR A 46 -9.83 15.70 3.12
CA THR A 46 -11.22 15.23 3.05
C THR A 46 -11.69 14.99 1.62
N SER A 47 -11.31 15.86 0.68
CA SER A 47 -11.64 15.65 -0.74
C SER A 47 -10.93 14.43 -1.34
N GLU A 48 -9.69 14.15 -0.93
CA GLU A 48 -8.93 13.00 -1.40
C GLU A 48 -9.39 11.71 -0.71
N GLU A 49 -9.77 11.77 0.57
CA GLU A 49 -10.34 10.67 1.34
C GLU A 49 -11.65 10.19 0.72
N LYS A 50 -12.48 11.10 0.20
CA LYS A 50 -13.69 10.74 -0.56
C LYS A 50 -13.41 9.89 -1.81
N LYS A 51 -12.22 9.99 -2.40
CA LYS A 51 -11.85 9.15 -3.54
C LYS A 51 -11.51 7.72 -3.11
N THR A 52 -11.16 7.51 -1.85
CA THR A 52 -10.82 6.16 -1.34
C THR A 52 -12.02 5.20 -1.32
N TYR A 53 -13.24 5.70 -1.53
CA TYR A 53 -14.45 4.88 -1.68
C TYR A 53 -14.57 4.19 -3.04
N GLU A 54 -13.76 4.59 -4.02
CA GLU A 54 -13.65 3.94 -5.33
C GLU A 54 -12.38 3.07 -5.36
N GLU A 55 -12.53 1.79 -5.67
CA GLU A 55 -11.40 0.85 -5.75
C GLU A 55 -10.48 1.15 -6.94
N GLY A 56 -9.20 0.80 -6.81
CA GLY A 56 -8.24 0.86 -7.92
C GLY A 56 -7.74 2.25 -8.32
N ASN A 57 -8.03 3.30 -7.52
CA ASN A 57 -7.50 4.64 -7.77
C ASN A 57 -6.33 5.01 -6.85
N ALA A 58 -5.67 6.13 -7.18
CA ALA A 58 -4.46 6.59 -6.51
C ALA A 58 -4.63 6.84 -4.99
N ALA A 59 -5.80 7.31 -4.56
CA ALA A 59 -6.06 7.57 -3.14
C ALA A 59 -6.22 6.27 -2.35
N THR A 60 -6.86 5.26 -2.95
CA THR A 60 -7.02 3.92 -2.36
C THR A 60 -5.67 3.24 -2.17
N TYR A 61 -4.79 3.27 -3.18
CA TYR A 61 -3.43 2.74 -3.04
C TYR A 61 -2.63 3.50 -1.98
N ALA A 62 -2.75 4.83 -1.92
CA ALA A 62 -2.08 5.63 -0.89
C ALA A 62 -2.53 5.23 0.52
N LYS A 63 -3.82 4.94 0.71
CA LYS A 63 -4.36 4.45 1.99
C LYS A 63 -3.86 3.05 2.33
N GLN A 64 -3.82 2.14 1.37
CA GLN A 64 -3.27 0.79 1.56
C GLN A 64 -1.79 0.82 1.97
N ILE A 65 -0.99 1.66 1.33
CA ILE A 65 0.41 1.86 1.69
C ILE A 65 0.52 2.46 3.10
N LYS A 66 -0.33 3.43 3.45
CA LYS A 66 -0.33 4.00 4.80
C LYS A 66 -0.64 2.96 5.87
N MET A 67 -1.65 2.12 5.64
CA MET A 67 -2.01 1.04 6.56
C MET A 67 -0.85 0.04 6.71
N ALA A 68 -0.09 -0.21 5.65
CA ALA A 68 1.09 -1.08 5.72
C ALA A 68 2.18 -0.50 6.64
N PHE A 69 2.40 0.83 6.63
CA PHE A 69 3.34 1.47 7.57
C PHE A 69 2.79 1.58 9.00
N GLU A 70 1.48 1.58 9.19
CA GLU A 70 0.81 1.76 10.48
C GLU A 70 0.37 0.43 11.10
N ASN A 71 1.04 -0.69 10.78
CA ASN A 71 0.59 -2.01 11.19
C ASN A 71 0.44 -2.13 12.72
N ASP A 72 -0.77 -2.49 13.17
CA ASP A 72 -1.15 -2.78 14.56
C ASP A 72 -0.66 -4.18 14.99
N MET A 73 0.65 -4.44 14.91
CA MET A 73 1.24 -5.48 15.77
C MET A 73 0.97 -5.08 17.23
N TRP A 74 0.77 -6.04 18.15
CA TRP A 74 0.32 -5.84 19.56
C TRP A 74 1.07 -4.74 20.37
N TRP A 75 2.17 -4.22 19.85
CA TRP A 75 3.02 -3.20 20.45
C TRP A 75 3.33 -1.98 19.55
N GLY A 76 2.71 -1.85 18.37
CA GLY A 76 2.82 -0.68 17.49
C GLY A 76 4.20 -0.44 16.87
N TRP A 77 4.99 -1.50 16.66
CA TRP A 77 6.28 -1.43 15.97
C TRP A 77 6.26 -2.31 14.71
N GLY A 78 6.93 -1.83 13.66
CA GLY A 78 7.15 -2.57 12.40
C GLY A 78 6.25 -2.11 11.24
N THR A 79 6.68 -2.44 10.04
CA THR A 79 5.91 -2.28 8.79
C THR A 79 5.30 -3.63 8.45
N ASP A 80 4.13 -3.66 7.81
CA ASP A 80 3.67 -4.84 7.08
C ASP A 80 4.27 -4.78 5.67
N GLU A 81 5.51 -5.25 5.52
CA GLU A 81 6.25 -5.20 4.24
C GLU A 81 5.47 -5.93 3.14
N GLU A 82 4.65 -6.90 3.52
CA GLU A 82 3.82 -7.65 2.59
C GLU A 82 2.62 -6.88 2.09
N ALA A 83 1.90 -6.19 2.97
CA ALA A 83 0.84 -5.27 2.57
C ALA A 83 1.41 -4.15 1.71
N LEU A 84 2.59 -3.63 2.06
CA LEU A 84 3.28 -2.61 1.27
C LEU A 84 3.62 -3.13 -0.12
N ARG A 85 4.24 -4.31 -0.21
CA ARG A 85 4.59 -4.96 -1.48
C ARG A 85 3.37 -5.21 -2.35
N ARG A 86 2.27 -5.73 -1.77
CA ARG A 86 1.00 -5.96 -2.48
C ARG A 86 0.43 -4.65 -3.04
N ALA A 87 0.39 -3.60 -2.22
CA ALA A 87 -0.11 -2.29 -2.62
C ALA A 87 0.74 -1.68 -3.75
N ILE A 88 2.06 -1.72 -3.65
CA ILE A 88 2.97 -1.21 -4.68
C ILE A 88 2.86 -2.02 -5.97
N ARG A 89 2.73 -3.34 -5.90
CA ARG A 89 2.53 -4.21 -7.08
C ARG A 89 1.24 -3.91 -7.82
N ALA A 90 0.15 -3.65 -7.10
CA ALA A 90 -1.16 -3.35 -7.68
C ALA A 90 -1.20 -2.04 -8.47
N ILE A 91 -0.25 -1.12 -8.26
CA ILE A 91 -0.13 0.12 -9.03
C ILE A 91 0.39 -0.20 -10.45
N PRO A 92 -0.35 0.10 -11.53
CA PRO A 92 -0.09 -0.49 -12.84
C PRO A 92 1.05 0.17 -13.63
N SER A 93 1.44 1.40 -13.30
CA SER A 93 2.48 2.14 -14.04
C SER A 93 3.20 3.16 -13.16
N LYS A 94 4.33 3.68 -13.64
CA LYS A 94 5.05 4.78 -12.99
C LYS A 94 4.23 6.07 -12.96
N ASP A 95 3.42 6.34 -13.99
CA ASP A 95 2.48 7.48 -13.98
C ASP A 95 1.44 7.36 -12.87
N GLU A 96 0.82 6.17 -12.72
CA GLU A 96 -0.09 5.90 -11.60
C GLU A 96 0.64 5.98 -10.25
N PHE A 97 1.88 5.49 -10.16
CA PHE A 97 2.68 5.61 -8.94
C PHE A 97 2.92 7.07 -8.53
N ARG A 98 3.19 7.97 -9.50
CA ARG A 98 3.29 9.42 -9.25
C ARG A 98 1.97 9.99 -8.73
N LYS A 99 0.82 9.51 -9.24
CA LYS A 99 -0.51 9.92 -8.71
C LYS A 99 -0.69 9.44 -7.27
N VAL A 100 -0.27 8.21 -6.95
CA VAL A 100 -0.29 7.66 -5.58
C VAL A 100 0.56 8.50 -4.63
N ILE A 101 1.79 8.87 -5.02
CA ILE A 101 2.64 9.77 -4.23
C ILE A 101 1.90 11.08 -3.92
N ASN A 102 1.26 11.67 -4.93
CA ASN A 102 0.50 12.91 -4.77
C ASN A 102 -0.71 12.76 -3.85
N SER A 103 -1.46 11.65 -3.96
CA SER A 103 -2.59 11.36 -3.09
C SER A 103 -2.13 11.11 -1.65
N TYR A 104 -1.03 10.38 -1.44
CA TYR A 104 -0.42 10.16 -0.13
C TYR A 104 -0.03 11.48 0.56
N GLN A 105 0.64 12.38 -0.17
CA GLN A 105 1.01 13.70 0.33
C GLN A 105 -0.21 14.57 0.68
N LYS A 106 -1.32 14.44 -0.04
CA LYS A 106 -2.58 15.16 0.26
C LYS A 106 -3.29 14.60 1.48
N LEU A 107 -3.33 13.27 1.63
CA LEU A 107 -3.99 12.58 2.74
C LEU A 107 -3.24 12.78 4.06
N TYR A 108 -1.93 12.59 4.05
CA TYR A 108 -1.13 12.46 5.27
C TYR A 108 -0.18 13.62 5.51
N ALA A 109 -0.04 14.54 4.55
CA ALA A 109 0.97 15.61 4.59
C ALA A 109 2.42 15.10 4.74
N ARG A 110 2.68 13.83 4.39
CA ARG A 110 3.98 13.17 4.44
C ARG A 110 4.44 12.72 3.06
N SER A 111 5.74 12.50 2.91
CA SER A 111 6.33 11.96 1.68
C SER A 111 6.32 10.45 1.72
N LEU A 112 5.62 9.82 0.78
CA LEU A 112 5.61 8.36 0.60
C LEU A 112 7.03 7.78 0.56
N MET A 113 7.94 8.44 -0.15
CA MET A 113 9.33 7.97 -0.31
C MET A 113 10.15 8.11 0.97
N ALA A 114 9.86 9.14 1.78
CA ALA A 114 10.54 9.32 3.06
C ALA A 114 10.06 8.30 4.08
N ASP A 115 8.74 8.05 4.13
CA ASP A 115 8.14 7.05 5.02
C ASP A 115 8.63 5.64 4.65
N MET A 116 8.68 5.31 3.35
CA MET A 116 9.25 4.05 2.89
C MET A 116 10.74 3.90 3.25
N GLN A 117 11.51 4.99 3.30
CA GLN A 117 12.92 4.95 3.68
C GLN A 117 13.11 4.85 5.20
N SER A 118 12.21 5.41 6.00
CA SER A 118 12.29 5.33 7.47
C SER A 118 11.79 4.01 8.02
N ASP A 119 10.76 3.45 7.38
CA ASP A 119 9.98 2.34 7.93
C ASP A 119 10.44 0.98 7.38
N LEU A 120 11.39 0.96 6.43
CA LEU A 120 11.97 -0.25 5.85
C LEU A 120 13.49 -0.35 6.08
N THR A 121 13.99 -1.58 6.11
CA THR A 121 15.42 -1.83 5.95
C THR A 121 15.89 -1.43 4.55
N THR A 122 17.21 -1.26 4.38
CA THR A 122 17.79 -0.95 3.06
C THR A 122 17.46 -2.01 2.00
N SER A 123 17.41 -3.29 2.36
CA SER A 123 17.05 -4.38 1.45
C SER A 123 15.60 -4.30 0.98
N GLU A 124 14.65 -4.08 1.89
CA GLU A 124 13.22 -3.97 1.57
C GLU A 124 12.95 -2.69 0.77
N TYR A 125 13.58 -1.58 1.14
CA TYR A 125 13.48 -0.32 0.40
C TYR A 125 13.95 -0.50 -1.06
N ASN A 126 15.10 -1.14 -1.26
CA ASN A 126 15.63 -1.42 -2.59
C ASN A 126 14.73 -2.37 -3.38
N GLU A 127 14.12 -3.36 -2.71
CA GLU A 127 13.14 -4.23 -3.34
C GLU A 127 11.93 -3.45 -3.86
N MET A 128 11.36 -2.55 -3.04
CA MET A 128 10.23 -1.72 -3.45
C MET A 128 10.59 -0.83 -4.65
N LEU A 129 11.79 -0.23 -4.64
CA LEU A 129 12.31 0.54 -5.77
C LEU A 129 12.46 -0.31 -7.04
N ALA A 130 12.94 -1.55 -6.92
CA ALA A 130 13.07 -2.46 -8.06
C ALA A 130 11.69 -2.82 -8.65
N ILE A 131 10.69 -3.07 -7.80
CA ILE A 131 9.31 -3.30 -8.25
C ILE A 131 8.77 -2.07 -8.99
N ILE A 132 9.03 -0.86 -8.49
CA ILE A 132 8.59 0.39 -9.15
C ILE A 132 9.31 0.60 -10.48
N ALA A 133 10.62 0.34 -10.52
CA ALA A 133 11.46 0.55 -11.69
C ALA A 133 11.06 -0.33 -12.89
N THR A 134 10.60 -1.55 -12.62
CA THR A 134 10.16 -2.53 -13.64
C THR A 134 8.78 -2.23 -14.23
N LYS A 135 8.01 -1.29 -13.65
CA LYS A 135 6.68 -0.91 -14.17
C LYS A 135 6.79 -0.13 -15.49
N PRO A 136 5.80 -0.25 -16.39
CA PRO A 136 5.72 0.59 -17.59
C PRO A 136 5.54 2.07 -17.21
N GLU A 137 5.95 2.98 -18.09
CA GLU A 137 5.84 4.43 -17.82
C GLU A 137 4.38 4.92 -17.74
N LYS A 138 3.47 4.34 -18.54
CA LYS A 138 2.03 4.68 -18.60
C LYS A 138 1.19 3.40 -18.58
N GLY A 139 -0.03 3.47 -18.03
CA GLY A 139 -0.91 2.32 -17.86
C GLY A 139 -2.10 2.28 -18.82
N THR A 140 -2.28 1.11 -19.45
CA THR A 140 -3.58 0.54 -19.84
C THR A 140 -3.94 -0.53 -18.80
N MET A 141 -5.02 -0.30 -18.03
CA MET A 141 -5.74 -1.24 -17.13
C MET A 141 -4.93 -1.95 -16.01
N PRO A 142 -5.60 -2.46 -14.96
CA PRO A 142 -4.93 -3.11 -13.84
C PRO A 142 -4.25 -4.37 -14.36
N VAL A 143 -2.97 -4.52 -14.07
CA VAL A 143 -2.29 -5.80 -14.24
C VAL A 143 -3.03 -6.77 -13.32
N GLN A 144 -3.84 -7.69 -13.88
CA GLN A 144 -4.16 -8.92 -13.17
C GLN A 144 -2.82 -9.47 -12.68
N VAL A 145 -2.68 -9.76 -11.39
CA VAL A 145 -1.45 -10.32 -10.83
C VAL A 145 -1.23 -11.68 -11.50
N GLN A 146 -0.63 -11.66 -12.69
CA GLN A 146 -0.17 -12.85 -13.37
C GLN A 146 1.04 -13.27 -12.57
N LEU A 147 0.80 -14.18 -11.63
CA LEU A 147 1.86 -14.77 -10.83
C LEU A 147 2.86 -15.41 -11.80
N SER A 148 4.09 -14.88 -11.78
CA SER A 148 5.16 -15.38 -12.62
C SER A 148 5.84 -16.58 -11.96
N PRO A 149 6.49 -17.47 -12.73
CA PRO A 149 7.30 -18.55 -12.17
C PRO A 149 8.30 -18.08 -11.10
N HIS A 150 8.88 -16.88 -11.28
CA HIS A 150 9.79 -16.29 -10.31
C HIS A 150 9.13 -15.97 -8.97
N GLN A 151 7.84 -15.60 -8.95
CA GLN A 151 7.13 -15.32 -7.69
C GLN A 151 6.95 -16.60 -6.86
N TYR A 152 6.57 -17.71 -7.51
CA TYR A 152 6.46 -19.01 -6.84
C TYR A 152 7.81 -19.48 -6.27
N GLN A 153 8.90 -19.28 -7.03
CA GLN A 153 10.25 -19.58 -6.55
C GLN A 153 10.65 -18.72 -5.35
N SER A 154 10.27 -17.44 -5.32
CA SER A 154 10.54 -16.56 -4.18
C SER A 154 9.80 -17.00 -2.91
N TRP A 155 8.52 -17.38 -3.02
CA TRP A 155 7.77 -17.93 -1.88
C TRP A 155 8.36 -19.26 -1.41
N ALA A 156 8.73 -20.15 -2.33
CA ALA A 156 9.39 -21.41 -2.00
C ALA A 156 10.70 -21.19 -1.22
N LYS A 157 11.53 -20.22 -1.65
CA LYS A 157 12.77 -19.87 -0.94
C LYS A 157 12.53 -19.36 0.47
N ARG A 158 11.53 -18.49 0.65
CA ARG A 158 11.18 -17.95 1.97
C ARG A 158 10.64 -19.01 2.90
N LEU A 159 9.82 -19.93 2.39
CA LEU A 159 9.35 -21.09 3.17
C LEU A 159 10.53 -21.98 3.56
N ARG A 160 11.47 -22.25 2.64
CA ARG A 160 12.68 -23.00 2.98
C ARG A 160 13.49 -22.33 4.08
N SER A 161 13.72 -21.02 3.96
CA SER A 161 14.44 -20.27 4.99
C SER A 161 13.70 -20.26 6.32
N ALA A 162 12.37 -20.24 6.33
CA ALA A 162 11.57 -20.31 7.55
C ALA A 162 11.71 -21.65 8.28
N PHE A 163 11.91 -22.75 7.54
CA PHE A 163 12.23 -24.06 8.14
C PHE A 163 13.65 -24.13 8.69
N GLU A 164 14.53 -23.19 8.30
CA GLU A 164 15.96 -23.21 8.61
C GLU A 164 16.37 -22.23 9.75
N VAL A 165 15.43 -21.54 10.42
CA VAL A 165 15.64 -20.60 11.55
C VAL A 165 15.37 -21.32 12.90
N SER A 166 16.24 -21.44 13.90
CA SER A 166 17.39 -20.63 14.33
C SER A 166 18.55 -21.44 14.96
N THR A 167 19.68 -20.76 15.08
CA THR A 167 20.93 -21.24 15.70
C THR A 167 21.04 -20.73 17.14
N TRP A 168 21.03 -21.62 18.12
CA TRP A 168 21.61 -21.34 19.44
C TRP A 168 22.99 -21.99 19.53
N GLY A 169 24.03 -21.27 19.07
CA GLY A 169 25.39 -21.80 18.99
C GLY A 169 25.63 -22.66 17.75
N PHE A 170 26.00 -23.93 17.92
CA PHE A 170 26.48 -24.86 16.87
C PHE A 170 25.48 -25.97 16.48
N LEU A 171 24.20 -25.87 16.85
CA LEU A 171 23.17 -26.85 16.52
C LEU A 171 21.91 -26.16 15.97
N PRO A 172 21.31 -26.62 14.84
CA PRO A 172 20.06 -26.07 14.31
C PRO A 172 18.83 -26.67 15.04
N TYR A 173 17.94 -25.82 15.58
CA TYR A 173 16.62 -26.21 16.08
C TYR A 173 15.60 -25.06 15.94
N GLY A 174 14.43 -25.34 15.37
CA GLY A 174 13.26 -24.45 15.33
C GLY A 174 12.72 -24.20 13.92
N THR A 175 11.50 -23.64 13.90
CA THR A 175 10.75 -23.21 12.71
C THR A 175 10.33 -21.76 12.91
N ASP A 176 10.32 -20.93 11.85
CA ASP A 176 9.78 -19.57 11.90
C ASP A 176 8.33 -19.56 11.39
N GLU A 177 7.38 -19.82 12.29
CA GLU A 177 5.97 -19.95 11.95
C GLU A 177 5.36 -18.63 11.45
N ASP A 178 5.87 -17.49 11.94
CA ASP A 178 5.44 -16.17 11.50
C ASP A 178 5.86 -15.90 10.05
N ALA A 179 7.06 -16.34 9.64
CA ALA A 179 7.50 -16.26 8.26
C ALA A 179 6.68 -17.17 7.32
N ILE A 180 6.34 -18.39 7.77
CA ILE A 180 5.45 -19.29 7.00
C ILE A 180 4.08 -18.63 6.80
N LYS A 181 3.51 -18.09 7.88
CA LYS A 181 2.22 -17.40 7.86
C LYS A 181 2.23 -16.19 6.94
N ALA A 182 3.30 -15.38 6.96
CA ALA A 182 3.45 -14.23 6.08
C ALA A 182 3.40 -14.64 4.60
N VAL A 183 4.16 -15.67 4.22
CA VAL A 183 4.18 -16.21 2.86
C VAL A 183 2.79 -16.72 2.45
N PHE A 184 2.05 -17.38 3.33
CA PHE A 184 0.70 -17.86 3.03
C PHE A 184 -0.30 -16.70 2.87
N MET A 185 -0.18 -15.65 3.67
CA MET A 185 -1.02 -14.46 3.55
C MET A 185 -0.81 -13.73 2.21
N GLU A 186 0.40 -13.77 1.65
CA GLU A 186 0.72 -13.20 0.32
C GLU A 186 0.10 -13.97 -0.85
N MET A 187 -0.09 -15.28 -0.72
CA MET A 187 -0.66 -16.09 -1.80
C MET A 187 -2.11 -15.68 -2.04
N PRO A 188 -2.51 -15.27 -3.26
CA PRO A 188 -3.87 -14.81 -3.48
C PRO A 188 -4.88 -15.96 -3.56
N THR A 189 -4.44 -17.16 -3.93
CA THR A 189 -5.30 -18.31 -4.23
C THR A 189 -4.68 -19.63 -3.76
N GLN A 190 -5.51 -20.67 -3.65
CA GLN A 190 -5.04 -22.03 -3.41
C GLN A 190 -4.14 -22.51 -4.55
N ALA A 191 -4.45 -22.13 -5.80
CA ALA A 191 -3.61 -22.44 -6.95
C ALA A 191 -2.18 -21.89 -6.78
N ALA A 192 -2.02 -20.68 -6.23
CA ALA A 192 -0.71 -20.08 -5.97
C ALA A 192 0.12 -20.90 -4.97
N PHE A 193 -0.53 -21.48 -3.95
CA PHE A 193 0.13 -22.40 -3.01
C PHE A 193 0.63 -23.66 -3.71
N PHE A 194 -0.19 -24.30 -4.54
CA PHE A 194 0.23 -25.50 -5.27
C PHE A 194 1.33 -25.23 -6.31
N GLU A 195 1.29 -24.09 -7.01
CA GLU A 195 2.38 -23.68 -7.90
C GLU A 195 3.67 -23.38 -7.13
N THR A 196 3.56 -22.86 -5.90
CA THR A 196 4.70 -22.69 -5.00
C THR A 196 5.25 -24.04 -4.54
N ALA A 197 4.40 -25.01 -4.20
CA ALA A 197 4.83 -26.36 -3.85
C ALA A 197 5.59 -27.04 -5.01
N LYS A 198 5.12 -26.86 -6.27
CA LYS A 198 5.85 -27.32 -7.46
C LYS A 198 7.21 -26.64 -7.59
N ALA A 199 7.27 -25.33 -7.42
CA ALA A 199 8.52 -24.58 -7.48
C ALA A 199 9.49 -24.98 -6.36
N TYR A 200 8.99 -25.24 -5.14
CA TYR A 200 9.75 -25.73 -4.00
C TYR A 200 10.38 -27.08 -4.30
N ASN A 201 9.60 -28.03 -4.80
CA ASN A 201 10.11 -29.34 -5.21
C ASN A 201 11.18 -29.24 -6.32
N GLN A 202 10.99 -28.34 -7.29
CA GLN A 202 11.99 -28.11 -8.34
C GLN A 202 13.30 -27.51 -7.82
N LEU A 203 13.24 -26.66 -6.78
CA LEU A 203 14.40 -25.99 -6.21
C LEU A 203 15.18 -26.86 -5.23
N TYR A 204 14.49 -27.66 -4.41
CA TYR A 204 15.08 -28.36 -3.27
C TYR A 204 15.01 -29.88 -3.38
N GLY A 205 14.17 -30.43 -4.27
CA GLY A 205 13.89 -31.86 -4.36
C GLY A 205 12.94 -32.39 -3.30
N ASP A 206 12.58 -31.57 -2.31
CA ASP A 206 11.73 -31.93 -1.18
C ASP A 206 10.24 -31.66 -1.46
N ASP A 207 9.33 -32.25 -0.67
CA ASP A 207 7.89 -31.98 -0.75
C ASP A 207 7.49 -30.93 0.28
N LEU A 208 6.99 -29.77 -0.20
CA LEU A 208 6.65 -28.64 0.68
C LEU A 208 5.63 -29.02 1.76
N LEU A 209 4.64 -29.87 1.46
CA LEU A 209 3.64 -30.26 2.45
C LEU A 209 4.24 -31.20 3.50
N SER A 210 5.13 -32.10 3.10
CA SER A 210 5.88 -32.97 4.01
C SER A 210 6.75 -32.16 4.96
N ASP A 211 7.50 -31.19 4.44
CA ASP A 211 8.36 -30.31 5.25
C ASP A 211 7.50 -29.50 6.23
N LEU A 212 6.43 -28.85 5.77
CA LEU A 212 5.50 -28.13 6.65
C LEU A 212 4.92 -29.00 7.77
N LYS A 213 4.64 -30.29 7.52
CA LYS A 213 4.16 -31.21 8.56
C LYS A 213 5.24 -31.66 9.53
N GLY A 214 6.49 -31.71 9.08
CA GLY A 214 7.64 -32.02 9.92
C GLY A 214 8.02 -30.86 10.83
N GLU A 215 7.87 -29.64 10.32
CA GLU A 215 8.29 -28.40 10.99
C GLU A 215 7.21 -27.79 11.89
N LEU A 216 5.92 -28.05 11.65
CA LEU A 216 4.81 -27.49 12.45
C LEU A 216 4.23 -28.52 13.42
N GLU A 217 3.88 -28.07 14.62
CA GLU A 217 3.13 -28.88 15.58
C GLU A 217 1.69 -29.14 15.10
N TYR A 218 1.06 -30.19 15.61
CA TYR A 218 -0.29 -30.61 15.17
C TYR A 218 -1.33 -29.48 15.25
N TRP A 219 -1.25 -28.62 16.29
CA TRP A 219 -2.17 -27.49 16.45
C TRP A 219 -1.83 -26.28 15.57
N GLU A 220 -0.57 -26.12 15.17
CA GLU A 220 -0.11 -25.07 14.25
C GLU A 220 -0.49 -25.41 12.82
N TRP A 221 -0.32 -26.68 12.43
CA TRP A 221 -0.72 -27.19 11.12
C TRP A 221 -2.16 -26.81 10.77
N GLY A 222 -3.11 -27.07 11.67
CA GLY A 222 -4.52 -26.79 11.44
C GLY A 222 -4.79 -25.30 11.22
N GLN A 223 -4.15 -24.43 12.00
CA GLN A 223 -4.29 -22.98 11.84
C GLN A 223 -3.64 -22.49 10.55
N MET A 224 -2.44 -22.98 10.25
CA MET A 224 -1.64 -22.57 9.11
C MET A 224 -2.34 -22.93 7.79
N ILE A 225 -2.79 -24.18 7.65
CA ILE A 225 -3.48 -24.64 6.45
C ILE A 225 -4.83 -23.94 6.25
N SER A 226 -5.53 -23.57 7.32
CA SER A 226 -6.79 -22.83 7.21
C SER A 226 -6.64 -21.49 6.46
N ILE A 227 -5.45 -20.85 6.51
CA ILE A 227 -5.17 -19.63 5.77
C ILE A 227 -5.25 -19.86 4.26
N ILE A 228 -4.76 -21.01 3.79
CA ILE A 228 -4.79 -21.38 2.38
C ILE A 228 -6.19 -21.87 2.00
N GLU A 229 -6.82 -22.72 2.80
CA GLU A 229 -8.15 -23.29 2.52
C GLU A 229 -9.24 -22.22 2.38
N ASN A 230 -9.14 -21.13 3.15
CA ASN A 230 -10.08 -20.02 3.09
C ASN A 230 -9.90 -19.09 1.86
N LYS A 231 -8.87 -19.31 1.03
CA LYS A 231 -8.63 -18.52 -0.18
C LYS A 231 -9.40 -19.08 -1.39
N PRO A 232 -9.67 -18.25 -2.42
CA PRO A 232 -10.25 -18.73 -3.68
C PRO A 232 -9.42 -19.84 -4.32
N LYS A 233 -10.09 -20.75 -5.04
CA LYS A 233 -9.42 -21.89 -5.70
C LYS A 233 -8.61 -21.48 -6.94
N ALA A 234 -9.03 -20.43 -7.65
CA ALA A 234 -8.43 -19.91 -8.88
C ALA A 234 -8.43 -18.38 -8.89
#